data_AF-A0A644ZYA9-F1
#
_entry.id   AF-A0A644ZYA9-F1
#
_cell.length_a   1.000
_cell.length_b   1.000
_cell.length_c   1.000
_cell.angle_alpha   90.00
_cell.angle_beta   90.00
_cell.angle_gamma   90.00
#
_symmetry.space_group_name_H-M   'P 1'
#
loop_
_entity.id
_entity.type
_entity.pdbx_description
1 polymer ?
#
loop_
_entity_poly.entity_id
_entity_poly.type
_entity_poly.pdbx_seq_one_letter_code
_entity_poly.pdbx_strand_id
1 'polypeptide(L)'
;MDHPKNDMNYTEYAIEWMKTHETPLPPDHQMALESIPSYLNKKLGERNFSTAQLFEAASTERSTGYKIMNGQLLPSRDSLLRVAFALGLDVNEVQYLLKVGRRARLTPRDSRDAAILHCIIKHTPLLEANLVLFEAGEEPL
;
A
#
# COMPACT_ATOMS: atom_id res chain seq x y z
N MET A 1 16.31 26.13 8.12
CA MET A 1 14.89 26.38 8.42
C MET A 1 14.61 25.65 9.70
N ASP A 2 14.25 26.37 10.76
CA ASP A 2 13.97 25.78 12.06
C ASP A 2 12.70 24.94 11.96
N HIS A 3 12.85 23.63 12.11
CA HIS A 3 11.71 22.71 12.18
C HIS A 3 11.00 22.94 13.51
N PRO A 4 9.66 22.97 13.56
CA PRO A 4 8.95 23.02 14.82
C PRO A 4 9.19 21.70 15.58
N LYS A 5 10.15 21.72 16.50
CA LYS A 5 10.25 20.77 17.60
C LYS A 5 9.19 21.13 18.65
N ASN A 6 7.92 20.75 18.43
CA ASN A 6 6.92 20.48 19.48
C ASN A 6 5.52 20.34 18.88
N ASP A 7 4.88 19.20 19.17
CA ASP A 7 3.43 18.95 19.35
C ASP A 7 2.41 19.39 18.29
N MET A 8 2.78 20.08 17.21
CA MET A 8 1.85 20.53 16.18
C MET A 8 1.64 19.43 15.12
N ASN A 9 0.39 19.12 14.78
CA ASN A 9 0.07 18.21 13.69
C ASN A 9 0.64 18.79 12.37
N TYR A 10 1.32 18.00 11.56
CA TYR A 10 1.89 18.45 10.28
C TYR A 10 0.85 19.12 9.36
N THR A 11 -0.42 18.70 9.45
CA THR A 11 -1.53 19.36 8.75
C THR A 11 -1.81 20.76 9.27
N GLU A 12 -1.77 20.99 10.59
CA GLU A 12 -1.95 22.31 11.19
C GLU A 12 -0.81 23.24 10.79
N TYR A 13 0.43 22.75 10.84
CA TYR A 13 1.59 23.49 10.33
C TYR A 13 1.43 23.84 8.84
N ALA A 14 0.98 22.90 8.00
CA ALA A 14 0.72 23.15 6.60
C ALA A 14 -0.36 24.23 6.37
N ILE A 15 -1.41 24.24 7.20
CA ILE A 15 -2.46 25.28 7.16
C ILE A 15 -1.86 26.65 7.46
N GLU A 16 -1.06 26.78 8.53
CA GLU A 16 -0.44 28.06 8.90
C GLU A 16 0.56 28.56 7.85
N TRP A 17 1.33 27.66 7.24
CA TRP A 17 2.18 27.99 6.10
C TRP A 17 1.38 28.55 4.93
N MET A 18 0.33 27.82 4.51
CA MET A 18 -0.48 28.18 3.34
C MET A 18 -1.29 29.47 3.54
N LYS A 19 -1.59 29.87 4.78
CA LYS A 19 -2.17 31.19 5.07
C LYS A 19 -1.20 32.35 4.89
N THR A 20 0.10 32.10 5.04
CA THR A 20 1.15 33.14 5.12
C THR A 20 2.05 33.18 3.88
N HIS A 21 1.95 32.19 3.00
CA HIS A 21 2.76 32.05 1.79
C HIS A 21 1.87 31.82 0.56
N GLU A 22 2.23 32.42 -0.58
CA GLU A 22 1.53 32.19 -1.87
C GLU A 22 1.88 30.85 -2.52
N THR A 23 2.88 30.14 -1.98
CA THR A 23 3.37 28.87 -2.52
C THR A 23 3.03 27.69 -1.60
N PRO A 24 2.82 26.47 -2.16
CA PRO A 24 2.57 25.28 -1.35
C PRO A 24 3.71 25.02 -0.36
N LEU A 25 3.38 24.40 0.78
CA LEU A 25 4.38 23.91 1.71
C LEU A 25 5.32 22.95 0.95
N PRO A 26 6.65 23.20 0.91
CA PRO A 26 7.58 22.30 0.26
C PRO A 26 7.56 20.92 0.95
N PRO A 27 7.75 19.82 0.20
CA PRO A 27 7.77 18.49 0.77
C PRO A 27 8.85 18.39 1.84
N ASP A 28 8.47 17.92 3.02
CA ASP A 28 9.46 17.57 4.04
C ASP A 28 10.10 16.23 3.67
N HIS A 29 11.35 16.29 3.19
CA HIS A 29 12.12 15.12 2.78
C HIS A 29 12.43 14.18 3.95
N GLN A 30 12.41 14.65 5.21
CA GLN A 30 12.55 13.79 6.39
C GLN A 30 11.26 13.03 6.71
N MET A 31 10.11 13.54 6.27
CA MET A 31 8.79 12.91 6.44
C MET A 31 8.27 12.24 5.16
N ALA A 32 9.04 12.29 4.07
CA ALA A 32 8.65 11.68 2.80
C ALA A 32 8.49 10.17 2.97
N LEU A 33 7.33 9.66 2.59
CA LEU A 33 7.11 8.22 2.52
C LEU A 33 8.06 7.60 1.49
N GLU A 34 8.57 6.41 1.81
CA GLU A 34 9.32 5.64 0.84
C GLU A 34 8.45 5.28 -0.37
N SER A 35 9.09 4.97 -1.49
CA SER A 35 8.39 4.58 -2.72
C SER A 35 7.90 3.12 -2.66
N ILE A 36 6.90 2.79 -3.49
CA ILE A 36 6.42 1.40 -3.64
C ILE A 36 7.58 0.45 -4.03
N PRO A 37 8.44 0.77 -5.03
CA PRO A 37 9.62 -0.04 -5.31
C PRO A 37 10.54 -0.27 -4.10
N SER A 38 10.82 0.78 -3.32
CA SER A 38 11.67 0.69 -2.12
C SER A 38 11.08 -0.33 -1.14
N TYR A 39 9.80 -0.15 -0.82
CA TYR A 39 9.12 -1.01 0.14
C TYR A 39 9.01 -2.46 -0.35
N LEU A 40 8.62 -2.67 -1.62
CA LEU A 40 8.49 -4.01 -2.18
C LEU A 40 9.85 -4.72 -2.27
N ASN A 41 10.92 -4.05 -2.69
CA ASN A 41 12.26 -4.66 -2.71
C ASN A 41 12.72 -5.11 -1.32
N LYS A 42 12.43 -4.31 -0.29
CA LYS A 42 12.68 -4.72 1.10
C LYS A 42 11.91 -5.98 1.47
N LYS A 43 10.60 -6.03 1.17
CA LYS A 43 9.75 -7.19 1.47
C LYS A 43 10.12 -8.45 0.68
N LEU A 44 10.56 -8.29 -0.56
CA LEU A 44 11.12 -9.36 -1.39
C LEU A 44 12.41 -9.94 -0.77
N GLY A 45 13.33 -9.07 -0.35
CA GLY A 45 14.58 -9.47 0.30
C GLY A 45 14.37 -10.23 1.61
N GLU A 46 13.41 -9.79 2.43
CA GLU A 46 13.02 -10.47 3.68
C GLU A 46 12.49 -11.91 3.44
N ARG A 47 11.97 -12.20 2.25
CA ARG A 47 11.29 -13.48 1.91
C ARG A 47 12.03 -14.31 0.86
N ASN A 48 13.22 -13.87 0.41
CA ASN A 48 13.94 -14.48 -0.71
C ASN A 48 13.06 -14.71 -1.96
N PHE A 49 12.25 -13.71 -2.29
CA PHE A 49 11.26 -13.78 -3.36
C PHE A 49 11.69 -12.89 -4.52
N SER A 50 11.62 -13.38 -5.75
CA SER A 50 11.98 -12.57 -6.93
C SER A 50 10.81 -11.71 -7.41
N THR A 51 11.12 -10.62 -8.10
CA THR A 51 10.11 -9.77 -8.76
C THR A 51 9.21 -10.56 -9.73
N ALA A 52 9.78 -11.53 -10.46
CA ALA A 52 9.01 -12.36 -11.37
C ALA A 52 8.02 -13.26 -10.63
N GLN A 53 8.48 -13.94 -9.57
CA GLN A 53 7.62 -14.76 -8.71
C GLN A 53 6.52 -13.94 -8.05
N LEU A 54 6.82 -12.69 -7.64
CA LEU A 54 5.83 -11.79 -7.09
C LEU A 54 4.67 -11.53 -8.02
N PHE A 55 4.95 -11.05 -9.23
CA PHE A 55 3.87 -10.66 -10.13
C PHE A 55 3.16 -11.87 -10.75
N GLU A 56 3.84 -13.01 -10.85
CA GLU A 56 3.19 -14.28 -11.17
C GLU A 56 2.19 -14.68 -10.07
N ALA A 57 2.62 -14.73 -8.81
CA ALA A 57 1.75 -15.07 -7.68
C ALA A 57 0.63 -14.04 -7.45
N ALA A 58 0.87 -12.76 -7.76
CA ALA A 58 -0.12 -11.69 -7.68
C ALA A 58 -1.02 -11.58 -8.94
N SER A 59 -1.00 -12.58 -9.83
CA SER A 59 -1.79 -12.59 -11.09
C SER A 59 -1.69 -11.26 -11.85
N THR A 60 -0.48 -10.71 -11.92
CA THR A 60 -0.17 -9.41 -12.52
C THR A 60 0.69 -9.62 -13.76
N GLU A 61 0.31 -8.99 -14.86
CA GLU A 61 1.09 -9.06 -16.10
C GLU A 61 2.53 -8.58 -15.86
N ARG A 62 3.51 -9.32 -16.35
CA ARG A 62 4.94 -9.05 -16.14
C ARG A 62 5.32 -7.61 -16.51
N SER A 63 4.82 -7.11 -17.64
CA SER A 63 5.12 -5.74 -18.12
C SER A 63 4.63 -4.67 -17.13
N THR A 64 3.42 -4.84 -16.59
CA THR A 64 2.83 -3.99 -15.55
C THR A 64 3.63 -4.08 -14.26
N GLY A 65 4.02 -5.29 -13.85
CA GLY A 65 4.84 -5.52 -12.66
C GLY A 65 6.17 -4.76 -12.70
N TYR A 66 6.89 -4.83 -13.82
CA TYR A 66 8.15 -4.08 -13.96
C TYR A 66 7.93 -2.56 -13.98
N LYS A 67 6.84 -2.07 -14.60
CA LYS A 67 6.50 -0.63 -14.51
C LYS A 67 6.26 -0.19 -13.06
N ILE A 68 5.63 -1.03 -12.23
CA ILE A 68 5.46 -0.77 -10.79
C ILE A 68 6.83 -0.72 -10.11
N MET A 69 7.69 -1.72 -10.32
CA MET A 69 9.01 -1.78 -9.67
C MET A 69 9.98 -0.70 -10.13
N ASN A 70 9.76 -0.13 -11.31
CA ASN A 70 10.53 1.02 -11.81
C ASN A 70 9.94 2.37 -11.38
N GLY A 71 8.84 2.37 -10.62
CA GLY A 71 8.15 3.60 -10.21
C GLY A 71 7.43 4.34 -11.35
N GLN A 72 7.23 3.69 -12.49
CA GLN A 72 6.62 4.25 -13.69
C GLN A 72 5.09 4.13 -13.70
N LEU A 73 4.53 3.27 -12.82
CA LEU A 73 3.10 3.04 -12.71
C LEU A 73 2.68 3.04 -11.23
N LEU A 74 1.64 3.80 -10.91
CA LEU A 74 0.98 3.76 -9.61
C LEU A 74 -0.08 2.64 -9.62
N PRO A 75 0.14 1.50 -8.93
CA PRO A 75 -0.79 0.37 -8.94
C PRO A 75 -2.14 0.70 -8.32
N SER A 76 -3.20 0.02 -8.75
CA SER A 76 -4.53 0.13 -8.11
C SER A 76 -4.51 -0.45 -6.69
N ARG A 77 -5.58 -0.21 -5.92
CA ARG A 77 -5.73 -0.79 -4.58
C ARG A 77 -5.72 -2.32 -4.64
N ASP A 78 -6.48 -2.90 -5.56
CA ASP A 78 -6.58 -4.36 -5.71
C ASP A 78 -5.25 -4.97 -6.20
N SER A 79 -4.51 -4.29 -7.08
CA SER A 79 -3.16 -4.73 -7.44
C SER A 79 -2.21 -4.76 -6.24
N LEU A 80 -2.29 -3.78 -5.33
CA LEU A 80 -1.49 -3.79 -4.10
C LEU A 80 -1.95 -4.87 -3.12
N LEU A 81 -3.25 -5.13 -3.03
CA LEU A 81 -3.79 -6.20 -2.19
C LEU A 81 -3.36 -7.58 -2.71
N ARG A 82 -3.40 -7.83 -4.02
CA ARG A 82 -2.86 -9.06 -4.62
C ARG A 82 -1.38 -9.26 -4.32
N VAL A 83 -0.59 -8.19 -4.42
CA VAL A 83 0.83 -8.19 -4.01
C VAL A 83 0.98 -8.51 -2.52
N ALA A 84 0.12 -7.96 -1.67
CA ALA A 84 0.14 -8.24 -0.23
C ALA A 84 -0.17 -9.73 0.07
N PHE A 85 -1.17 -10.31 -0.60
CA PHE A 85 -1.47 -11.74 -0.49
C PHE A 85 -0.32 -12.61 -1.01
N ALA A 86 0.26 -12.27 -2.17
CA ALA A 86 1.38 -13.01 -2.76
C ALA A 86 2.63 -13.02 -1.86
N LEU A 87 2.87 -11.94 -1.12
CA LEU A 87 3.96 -11.83 -0.15
C LEU A 87 3.59 -12.36 1.23
N GLY A 88 2.33 -12.71 1.50
CA GLY A 88 1.87 -13.08 2.84
C GLY A 88 2.13 -11.96 3.86
N LEU A 89 1.82 -10.71 3.49
CA LEU A 89 1.99 -9.56 4.39
C LEU A 89 0.98 -9.60 5.54
N ASP A 90 1.39 -9.14 6.72
CA ASP A 90 0.47 -8.91 7.83
C ASP A 90 -0.36 -7.62 7.66
N VAL A 91 -1.36 -7.41 8.52
CA VAL A 91 -2.25 -6.24 8.44
C VAL A 91 -1.49 -4.92 8.50
N ASN A 92 -0.45 -4.80 9.33
CA ASN A 92 0.31 -3.55 9.44
C ASN A 92 1.12 -3.29 8.17
N GLU A 93 1.74 -4.33 7.62
CA GLU A 93 2.45 -4.29 6.36
C GLU A 93 1.52 -3.94 5.19
N VAL A 94 0.32 -4.52 5.13
CA VAL A 94 -0.70 -4.17 4.12
C VAL A 94 -1.13 -2.72 4.24
N GLN A 95 -1.41 -2.24 5.45
CA GLN A 95 -1.82 -0.85 5.65
C GLN A 95 -0.71 0.12 5.26
N TYR A 96 0.54 -0.23 5.54
CA TYR A 96 1.69 0.55 5.10
C TYR A 96 1.88 0.50 3.58
N LEU A 97 1.72 -0.66 2.94
CA LEU A 97 1.75 -0.80 1.48
C LEU A 97 0.70 0.10 0.80
N LEU A 98 -0.53 0.11 1.32
CA LEU A 98 -1.60 0.97 0.83
C LEU A 98 -1.27 2.45 1.05
N LYS A 99 -0.67 2.80 2.19
CA LYS A 99 -0.22 4.17 2.50
C LYS A 99 0.83 4.66 1.50
N VAL A 100 1.91 3.90 1.28
CA VAL A 100 2.95 4.27 0.28
C VAL A 100 2.38 4.25 -1.15
N GLY A 101 1.40 3.38 -1.39
CA GLY A 101 0.62 3.31 -2.62
C GLY A 101 -0.40 4.43 -2.82
N ARG A 102 -0.56 5.32 -1.83
CA ARG A 102 -1.58 6.39 -1.82
C ARG A 102 -2.99 5.85 -2.06
N ARG A 103 -3.29 4.69 -1.50
CA ARG A 103 -4.59 4.01 -1.56
C ARG A 103 -5.28 4.05 -0.21
N ALA A 104 -6.61 4.01 -0.24
CA ALA A 104 -7.41 3.94 0.97
C ALA A 104 -7.02 2.70 1.78
N ARG A 105 -6.82 2.90 3.08
CA ARG A 105 -6.58 1.85 4.07
C ARG A 105 -7.71 0.81 4.06
N LEU A 106 -7.43 -0.41 4.49
CA LEU A 106 -8.49 -1.38 4.79
C LEU A 106 -9.26 -0.94 6.04
N THR A 107 -10.58 -1.03 6.01
CA THR A 107 -11.46 -0.70 7.15
C THR A 107 -12.56 -1.75 7.31
N PRO A 108 -12.83 -2.29 8.51
CA PRO A 108 -13.88 -3.29 8.70
C PRO A 108 -15.31 -2.70 8.63
N ARG A 109 -15.46 -1.48 8.10
CA ARG A 109 -16.74 -0.76 8.01
C ARG A 109 -17.51 -1.15 6.74
N ASP A 110 -16.80 -1.52 5.68
CA ASP A 110 -17.37 -2.16 4.51
C ASP A 110 -17.11 -3.67 4.55
N SER A 111 -18.06 -4.43 4.02
CA SER A 111 -18.07 -5.89 4.05
C SER A 111 -16.89 -6.51 3.29
N ARG A 112 -16.53 -5.92 2.14
CA ARG A 112 -15.39 -6.36 1.32
C ARG A 112 -14.08 -6.27 2.10
N ASP A 113 -13.76 -5.11 2.67
CA ASP A 113 -12.55 -4.93 3.46
C ASP A 113 -12.53 -5.81 4.71
N ALA A 114 -13.67 -6.04 5.35
CA ALA A 114 -13.77 -6.96 6.49
C ALA A 114 -13.39 -8.40 6.08
N ALA A 115 -13.86 -8.88 4.93
CA ALA A 115 -13.50 -10.19 4.39
C ALA A 115 -12.01 -10.25 4.01
N ILE A 116 -11.46 -9.21 3.37
CA ILE A 116 -10.03 -9.12 3.03
C ILE A 116 -9.17 -9.15 4.30
N LEU A 117 -9.52 -8.36 5.32
CA LEU A 117 -8.83 -8.34 6.61
C LEU A 117 -8.86 -9.72 7.28
N HIS A 118 -10.01 -10.39 7.25
CA HIS A 118 -10.13 -11.75 7.77
C HIS A 118 -9.14 -12.70 7.08
N CYS A 119 -9.11 -12.69 5.74
CA CYS A 119 -8.22 -13.54 4.95
C CYS A 119 -6.73 -13.24 5.22
N ILE A 120 -6.35 -11.96 5.33
CA ILE A 120 -4.97 -11.56 5.68
C ILE A 120 -4.59 -12.11 7.07
N ILE A 121 -5.45 -11.93 8.07
CA ILE A 121 -5.20 -12.39 9.46
C ILE A 121 -5.08 -13.92 9.52
N LYS A 122 -5.80 -14.64 8.67
CA LYS A 122 -5.77 -16.11 8.59
C LYS A 122 -4.68 -16.65 7.67
N HIS A 123 -3.87 -15.78 7.07
CA HIS A 123 -2.87 -16.14 6.06
C HIS A 123 -3.46 -16.98 4.91
N THR A 124 -4.70 -16.65 4.52
CA THR A 124 -5.42 -17.32 3.44
C THR A 124 -4.75 -17.02 2.10
N PRO A 125 -4.48 -18.02 1.24
CA PRO A 125 -3.94 -17.80 -0.11
C PRO A 125 -4.83 -16.92 -0.97
N LEU A 126 -4.24 -16.17 -1.92
CA LEU A 126 -4.98 -15.25 -2.80
C LEU A 126 -6.18 -15.90 -3.51
N LEU A 127 -5.99 -17.13 -4.01
CA LEU A 127 -7.05 -17.86 -4.71
C LEU A 127 -8.26 -18.12 -3.79
N GLU A 128 -8.00 -18.56 -2.56
CA GLU A 128 -9.06 -18.81 -1.57
C GLU A 128 -9.71 -17.51 -1.09
N ALA A 129 -8.93 -16.43 -0.92
CA ALA A 129 -9.47 -15.12 -0.59
C ALA A 129 -10.45 -14.61 -1.68
N ASN A 130 -10.13 -14.84 -2.95
CA ASN A 130 -11.01 -14.51 -4.07
C ASN A 130 -12.31 -15.33 -4.06
N LEU A 131 -12.25 -16.60 -3.63
CA LEU A 131 -13.45 -17.42 -3.43
C LEU A 131 -14.30 -16.88 -2.28
N VAL A 132 -13.70 -16.55 -1.13
CA VAL A 132 -14.40 -15.96 0.03
C VAL A 132 -15.12 -14.66 -0.37
N LEU A 133 -14.46 -13.81 -1.14
CA LEU A 133 -15.07 -12.56 -1.64
C LEU A 133 -16.25 -12.85 -2.56
N PHE A 134 -16.06 -13.75 -3.53
CA PHE A 134 -17.12 -14.13 -4.45
C PHE A 134 -18.34 -14.73 -3.74
N GLU A 135 -18.13 -15.63 -2.78
CA GLU A 135 -19.19 -16.24 -1.98
C GLU A 135 -19.94 -15.23 -1.10
N ALA A 136 -19.26 -14.17 -0.66
CA ALA A 136 -19.86 -13.04 0.05
C ALA A 136 -20.61 -12.05 -0.86
N GLY A 137 -20.59 -12.25 -2.18
CA GLY A 137 -21.19 -11.35 -3.16
C GLY A 137 -20.35 -10.11 -3.46
N GLU A 138 -19.06 -10.12 -3.08
CA GLU A 138 -18.11 -9.04 -3.29
C GLU A 138 -17.25 -9.27 -4.55
N GLU A 139 -16.67 -8.20 -5.09
CA GLU A 139 -15.75 -8.30 -6.23
C GLU A 139 -14.41 -8.96 -5.79
N PRO A 140 -13.96 -10.04 -6.46
CA PRO A 140 -12.64 -10.64 -6.22
C PRO A 140 -11.48 -9.67 -6.53
N LEU A 141 -10.28 -9.97 -6.04
CA LEU A 141 -9.06 -9.20 -6.25
C LEU A 141 -8.35 -9.54 -7.56
#